data_AF-A0A3L8C0E2-F1
#
_entry.id   AF-A0A3L8C0E2-F1
#
_cell.length_a   1.000
_cell.length_b   1.000
_cell.length_c   1.000
_cell.angle_alpha   90.00
_cell.angle_beta   90.00
_cell.angle_gamma   90.00
#
_symmetry.space_group_name_H-M   'P 1'
#
loop_
_entity.id
_entity.type
_entity.pdbx_description
1 polymer ?
#
loop_
_entity_poly.entity_id
_entity_poly.type
_entity_poly.pdbx_seq_one_letter_code
_entity_poly.pdbx_strand_id
1 'polypeptide(L)'
;MSYRVGIDIGGTFTDFALLKNDEIILHKNLSTPEDRSIGVMTGLSKLAEKEGMTLGDLLGQCESIVHGTTIADNTLIEMNGAITGLITTQGFRDEMEYRRGFKENIWDSTLTPFKQITPRRRRLTVPERMLHDGSVYEPLDEQAVRDACRKLKKQNVESVAISLIFSFVNPDHELRVKKIVEEEMPGVHLSVSHQVLPRGPEYDRTSTTVVNAYVGPRVTDYLEKLVNRLREAGFKNQLMVMQASGGVMTKEYIDGSPIRVLASGPAGGVIGSAHTGVAKGSPNLLCVDMGGTSYDMSMVLNGAAPATAGWNMHHRYLVGVPMVQVETLGAGGGSICHVT
;
A
#
# COMPACT_ATOMS: atom_id res chain seq x y z
N MET A 1 32.74 8.74 -3.94
CA MET A 1 32.02 8.84 -2.66
C MET A 1 30.71 8.11 -2.85
N SER A 2 30.29 7.27 -1.90
CA SER A 2 29.00 6.59 -1.97
C SER A 2 27.97 7.47 -1.26
N TYR A 3 26.97 7.95 -2.00
CA TYR A 3 25.82 8.66 -1.45
C TYR A 3 24.59 7.75 -1.45
N ARG A 4 23.95 7.59 -0.29
CA ARG A 4 22.69 6.86 -0.14
C ARG A 4 21.67 7.77 0.52
N VAL A 5 20.44 7.78 0.03
CA VAL A 5 19.39 8.66 0.56
C VAL A 5 18.22 7.82 1.06
N GLY A 6 17.87 7.99 2.33
CA GLY A 6 16.58 7.58 2.88
C GLY A 6 15.61 8.76 2.85
N ILE A 7 14.38 8.53 2.41
CA ILE A 7 13.32 9.54 2.31
C ILE A 7 12.07 8.98 2.96
N ASP A 8 11.47 9.69 3.90
CA ASP A 8 10.17 9.36 4.45
C ASP A 8 9.20 10.53 4.26
N ILE A 9 8.06 10.25 3.63
CA ILE A 9 7.03 11.25 3.38
C ILE A 9 5.90 11.06 4.39
N GLY A 10 5.84 11.96 5.36
CA GLY A 10 4.69 12.15 6.24
C GLY A 10 3.62 13.07 5.63
N GLY A 11 2.56 13.31 6.42
CA GLY A 11 1.50 14.24 6.05
C GLY A 11 1.96 15.70 6.05
N THR A 12 2.76 16.11 7.03
CA THR A 12 3.19 17.51 7.22
C THR A 12 4.58 17.79 6.68
N PHE A 13 5.52 16.87 6.90
CA PHE A 13 6.92 17.03 6.54
C PHE A 13 7.39 15.84 5.71
N THR A 14 8.39 16.10 4.87
CA THR A 14 9.21 15.07 4.25
C THR A 14 10.58 15.11 4.90
N ASP A 15 11.01 13.95 5.39
CA ASP A 15 12.26 13.75 6.12
C ASP A 15 13.28 13.04 5.23
N PHE A 16 14.52 13.50 5.28
CA PHE A 16 15.61 12.97 4.47
C PHE A 16 16.82 12.65 5.35
N ALA A 17 17.45 11.52 5.06
CA ALA A 17 18.73 11.12 5.61
C ALA A 17 19.70 10.81 4.45
N LEU A 18 20.68 11.67 4.25
CA LEU A 18 21.79 11.45 3.32
C LEU A 18 22.93 10.78 4.08
N LEU A 19 23.26 9.55 3.71
CA LEU A 19 24.43 8.84 4.19
C LEU A 19 25.58 9.05 3.19
N LYS A 20 26.63 9.72 3.64
CA LYS A 20 27.87 10.00 2.92
C LYS A 20 29.00 9.28 3.64
N ASN A 21 29.44 8.15 3.07
CA ASN A 21 30.35 7.22 3.77
C ASN A 21 29.74 6.79 5.13
N ASP A 22 30.26 7.32 6.25
CA ASP A 22 29.78 7.08 7.62
C ASP A 22 29.10 8.30 8.26
N GLU A 23 28.98 9.41 7.52
CA GLU A 23 28.33 10.64 7.99
C GLU A 23 26.85 10.68 7.57
N ILE A 24 25.97 11.03 8.50
CA ILE A 24 24.54 11.21 8.23
C ILE A 24 24.20 12.70 8.25
N ILE A 25 23.68 13.19 7.13
CA ILE A 25 23.19 14.55 6.98
C ILE A 25 21.67 14.50 6.92
N LEU A 26 21.03 15.18 7.87
CA LEU A 26 19.57 15.24 7.94
C LEU A 26 19.03 16.50 7.25
N HIS A 27 17.89 16.36 6.60
CA HIS A 27 17.12 17.49 6.09
C HIS A 27 15.63 17.22 6.26
N LYS A 28 14.87 18.29 6.46
CA LYS A 28 13.43 18.27 6.64
C LYS A 28 12.85 19.47 5.91
N ASN A 29 11.83 19.23 5.10
CA ASN A 29 11.06 20.30 4.48
C ASN A 29 9.55 19.99 4.58
N LEU A 30 8.73 21.01 4.31
CA LEU A 30 7.29 20.84 4.24
C LEU A 30 6.93 19.88 3.11
N SER A 31 6.01 18.97 3.37
CA SER A 31 5.38 18.17 2.33
C SER A 31 4.59 19.09 1.39
N THR A 32 4.50 18.72 0.12
CA THR A 32 3.68 19.42 -0.89
C THR A 32 2.45 18.58 -1.15
N PRO A 33 1.29 18.82 -0.49
CA PRO A 33 0.15 17.91 -0.56
C PRO A 33 -0.43 17.77 -1.97
N GLU A 34 -0.33 18.82 -2.79
CA GLU A 34 -0.83 18.82 -4.17
C GLU A 34 0.00 17.89 -5.08
N ASP A 35 1.31 17.81 -4.82
CA ASP A 35 2.22 16.89 -5.49
C ASP A 35 3.44 16.59 -4.61
N ARG A 36 3.35 15.48 -3.87
CA ARG A 36 4.36 15.12 -2.87
C ARG A 36 5.75 14.90 -3.47
N SER A 37 5.84 14.58 -4.76
CA SER A 37 7.14 14.35 -5.39
C SER A 37 7.88 15.66 -5.69
N ILE A 38 7.19 16.80 -5.77
CA ILE A 38 7.85 18.12 -5.76
C ILE A 38 8.56 18.36 -4.42
N GLY A 39 7.91 18.01 -3.30
CA GLY A 39 8.52 18.08 -1.97
C GLY A 39 9.80 17.25 -1.88
N VAL A 40 9.79 16.04 -2.46
CA VAL A 40 10.97 15.18 -2.58
C VAL A 40 12.10 15.85 -3.37
N MET A 41 11.82 16.32 -4.58
CA MET A 41 12.83 16.95 -5.44
C MET A 41 13.40 18.22 -4.81
N THR A 42 12.58 18.98 -4.10
CA THR A 42 13.01 20.18 -3.36
C THR A 42 13.98 19.80 -2.24
N GLY A 43 13.66 18.77 -1.45
CA GLY A 43 14.54 18.33 -0.36
C GLY A 43 15.86 17.73 -0.86
N LEU A 44 15.84 16.98 -1.96
CA LEU A 44 17.05 16.51 -2.64
C LEU A 44 17.92 17.66 -3.15
N SER A 45 17.30 18.71 -3.69
CA SER A 45 18.02 19.91 -4.14
C SER A 45 18.69 20.62 -2.96
N LYS A 46 18.01 20.70 -1.81
CA LYS A 46 18.59 21.26 -0.58
C LYS A 46 19.72 20.41 -0.01
N LEU A 47 19.65 19.09 -0.11
CA LEU A 47 20.77 18.21 0.23
C LEU A 47 21.97 18.44 -0.68
N ALA A 48 21.74 18.60 -1.99
CA ALA A 48 22.81 18.92 -2.94
C ALA A 48 23.47 20.29 -2.64
N GLU A 49 22.66 21.32 -2.33
CA GLU A 49 23.16 22.64 -1.91
C GLU A 49 24.05 22.53 -0.66
N LYS A 50 23.67 21.71 0.34
CA LYS A 50 24.48 21.48 1.56
C LYS A 50 25.83 20.83 1.25
N GLU A 51 25.90 20.01 0.21
CA GLU A 51 27.13 19.38 -0.27
C GLU A 51 27.93 20.28 -1.23
N GLY A 52 27.43 21.48 -1.55
CA GLY A 52 28.06 22.37 -2.53
C GLY A 52 28.00 21.82 -3.96
N MET A 53 27.00 20.98 -4.25
CA MET A 53 26.83 20.28 -5.52
C MET A 53 25.54 20.72 -6.23
N THR A 54 25.48 20.52 -7.55
CA THR A 54 24.19 20.57 -8.24
C THR A 54 23.37 19.32 -7.93
N LEU A 55 22.04 19.39 -8.07
CA LEU A 55 21.17 18.21 -7.91
C LEU A 55 21.61 17.05 -8.81
N GLY A 56 21.97 17.35 -10.07
CA GLY A 56 22.42 16.35 -11.02
C GLY A 56 23.73 15.68 -10.62
N ASP A 57 24.67 16.42 -10.04
CA ASP A 57 25.92 15.86 -9.54
C ASP A 57 25.69 14.90 -8.35
N LEU A 58 24.81 15.29 -7.42
CA LEU A 58 24.46 14.45 -6.26
C LEU A 58 23.76 13.17 -6.73
N LEU A 59 22.72 13.29 -7.56
CA LEU A 59 21.96 12.15 -8.06
C LEU A 59 22.79 11.24 -8.98
N GLY A 60 23.70 11.82 -9.77
CA GLY A 60 24.59 11.07 -10.65
C GLY A 60 25.64 10.24 -9.91
N GLN A 61 25.89 10.55 -8.63
CA GLN A 61 26.77 9.82 -7.71
C GLN A 61 26.01 9.02 -6.64
N CYS A 62 24.68 9.11 -6.61
CA CYS A 62 23.85 8.43 -5.63
C CYS A 62 23.67 6.95 -6.01
N GLU A 63 24.11 6.06 -5.13
CA GLU A 63 24.04 4.61 -5.35
C GLU A 63 22.63 4.08 -5.10
N SER A 64 21.92 4.62 -4.11
CA SER A 64 20.58 4.16 -3.77
C SER A 64 19.73 5.27 -3.15
N ILE A 65 18.48 5.34 -3.58
CA ILE A 65 17.42 6.12 -2.92
C ILE A 65 16.38 5.13 -2.41
N VAL A 66 16.13 5.14 -1.10
CA VAL A 66 15.08 4.36 -0.43
C VAL A 66 13.98 5.30 0.01
N HIS A 67 12.77 5.05 -0.46
CA HIS A 67 11.63 5.94 -0.28
C HIS A 67 10.49 5.24 0.47
N GLY A 68 10.14 5.75 1.64
CA GLY A 68 8.93 5.44 2.41
C GLY A 68 7.84 6.48 2.16
N THR A 69 6.59 6.03 2.14
CA THR A 69 5.45 6.90 1.85
C THR A 69 4.24 6.53 2.68
N THR A 70 3.52 7.57 3.12
CA THR A 70 2.22 7.45 3.81
C THR A 70 1.03 7.63 2.87
N ILE A 71 1.21 7.59 1.55
CA ILE A 71 0.10 7.83 0.60
C ILE A 71 -0.97 6.75 0.70
N ALA A 72 -0.58 5.48 0.81
CA ALA A 72 -1.53 4.37 0.97
C ALA A 72 -2.31 4.50 2.29
N ASP A 73 -1.61 4.82 3.39
CA ASP A 73 -2.19 5.00 4.72
C ASP A 73 -3.17 6.17 4.73
N ASN A 74 -2.76 7.35 4.28
CA ASN A 74 -3.62 8.53 4.20
C ASN A 74 -4.85 8.28 3.32
N THR A 75 -4.70 7.53 2.23
CA THR A 75 -5.82 7.16 1.35
C THR A 75 -6.88 6.33 2.08
N LEU A 76 -6.48 5.45 2.99
CA LEU A 76 -7.39 4.66 3.82
C LEU A 76 -7.94 5.46 5.02
N ILE A 77 -7.12 6.30 5.66
CA ILE A 77 -7.56 7.17 6.76
C ILE A 77 -8.65 8.13 6.28
N GLU A 78 -8.37 8.86 5.21
CA GLU A 78 -9.27 9.91 4.67
C GLU A 78 -10.42 9.31 3.84
N MET A 79 -10.33 8.01 3.52
CA MET A 79 -11.30 7.31 2.70
C MET A 79 -11.59 8.04 1.38
N ASN A 80 -10.51 8.46 0.70
CA ASN A 80 -10.51 9.24 -0.54
C ASN A 80 -9.78 8.53 -1.70
N GLY A 81 -9.61 7.20 -1.63
CA GLY A 81 -9.10 6.39 -2.72
C GLY A 81 -10.04 6.26 -3.91
N ALA A 82 -9.65 5.42 -4.86
CA ALA A 82 -10.34 5.28 -6.14
C ALA A 82 -11.77 4.77 -5.99
N ILE A 83 -12.65 5.11 -6.94
CA ILE A 83 -13.98 4.49 -6.99
C ILE A 83 -13.82 3.03 -7.41
N THR A 84 -13.80 2.13 -6.43
CA THR A 84 -13.49 0.71 -6.64
C THR A 84 -14.72 -0.16 -6.89
N GLY A 85 -14.63 -1.02 -7.92
CA GLY A 85 -15.52 -2.15 -8.18
C GLY A 85 -14.90 -3.48 -7.81
N LEU A 86 -15.73 -4.49 -7.55
CA LEU A 86 -15.31 -5.88 -7.33
C LEU A 86 -16.04 -6.79 -8.32
N ILE A 87 -15.31 -7.64 -9.03
CA ILE A 87 -15.85 -8.77 -9.79
C ILE A 87 -15.45 -10.06 -9.06
N THR A 88 -16.43 -10.88 -8.70
CA THR A 88 -16.22 -12.13 -7.96
C THR A 88 -17.11 -13.26 -8.48
N THR A 89 -16.87 -14.48 -8.01
CA THR A 89 -17.65 -15.68 -8.35
C THR A 89 -19.11 -15.53 -7.93
N GLN A 90 -20.04 -16.05 -8.73
CA GLN A 90 -21.47 -16.08 -8.38
C GLN A 90 -21.72 -16.72 -7.02
N GLY A 91 -22.50 -16.04 -6.18
CA GLY A 91 -22.77 -16.43 -4.78
C GLY A 91 -21.82 -15.82 -3.74
N PHE A 92 -20.69 -15.23 -4.13
CA PHE A 92 -19.66 -14.74 -3.20
C PHE A 92 -19.61 -13.21 -3.04
N ARG A 93 -20.59 -12.49 -3.60
CA ARG A 93 -20.67 -11.02 -3.56
C ARG A 93 -20.57 -10.43 -2.14
N ASP A 94 -21.18 -11.12 -1.19
CA ASP A 94 -21.43 -10.60 0.15
C ASP A 94 -20.34 -11.03 1.15
N GLU A 95 -19.25 -11.70 0.73
CA GLU A 95 -18.13 -12.03 1.63
C GLU A 95 -17.52 -10.77 2.27
N MET A 96 -17.35 -9.71 1.47
CA MET A 96 -16.86 -8.42 1.96
C MET A 96 -17.73 -7.85 3.10
N GLU A 97 -19.00 -8.24 3.18
CA GLU A 97 -19.91 -7.88 4.27
C GLU A 97 -19.81 -8.85 5.45
N TYR A 98 -19.76 -10.16 5.16
CA TYR A 98 -19.72 -11.19 6.20
C TYR A 98 -18.44 -11.16 7.00
N ARG A 99 -17.29 -10.83 6.38
CA ARG A 99 -15.98 -10.71 7.05
C ARG A 99 -15.64 -11.93 7.93
N ARG A 100 -16.07 -13.12 7.51
CA ARG A 100 -15.96 -14.37 8.30
C ARG A 100 -16.56 -14.26 9.72
N GLY A 101 -17.58 -13.43 9.91
CA GLY A 101 -18.21 -13.15 11.20
C GLY A 101 -17.44 -12.17 12.09
N PHE A 102 -16.35 -11.56 11.60
CA PHE A 102 -15.57 -10.62 12.40
C PHE A 102 -16.33 -9.32 12.67
N LYS A 103 -16.34 -8.95 13.95
CA LYS A 103 -16.84 -7.67 14.44
C LYS A 103 -15.85 -7.14 15.46
N GLU A 104 -15.46 -5.87 15.32
CA GLU A 104 -14.41 -5.26 16.14
C GLU A 104 -14.77 -5.27 17.63
N ASN A 105 -16.04 -5.05 17.94
CA ASN A 105 -16.59 -5.24 19.28
C ASN A 105 -17.85 -6.10 19.18
N ILE A 106 -17.72 -7.38 19.49
CA ILE A 106 -18.82 -8.34 19.41
C ILE A 106 -19.98 -8.01 20.36
N TRP A 107 -19.69 -7.35 21.48
CA TRP A 107 -20.65 -7.04 22.54
C TRP A 107 -21.40 -5.72 22.32
N ASP A 108 -20.85 -4.82 21.50
CA ASP A 108 -21.48 -3.55 21.19
C ASP A 108 -22.48 -3.71 20.02
N SER A 109 -23.77 -3.81 20.34
CA SER A 109 -24.84 -3.88 19.34
C SER A 109 -25.06 -2.57 18.56
N THR A 110 -24.52 -1.45 19.04
CA THR A 110 -24.64 -0.12 18.42
C THR A 110 -23.48 0.22 17.49
N LEU A 111 -22.46 -0.64 17.43
CA LEU A 111 -21.27 -0.43 16.59
C LEU A 111 -21.66 -0.16 15.14
N THR A 112 -21.32 1.03 14.65
CA THR A 112 -21.66 1.45 13.30
C THR A 112 -20.89 0.61 12.27
N PRO A 113 -21.53 0.20 11.15
CA PRO A 113 -20.84 -0.46 10.05
C PRO A 113 -19.66 0.38 9.54
N PHE A 114 -18.60 -0.29 9.08
CA PHE A 114 -17.45 0.38 8.48
C PHE A 114 -17.83 1.05 7.16
N LYS A 115 -17.14 2.13 6.79
CA LYS A 115 -17.34 2.79 5.50
C LYS A 115 -16.85 1.86 4.38
N GLN A 116 -17.76 1.48 3.48
CA GLN A 116 -17.48 0.50 2.42
C GLN A 116 -16.69 1.13 1.25
N ILE A 117 -15.48 0.61 0.99
CA ILE A 117 -14.61 0.93 -0.17
C ILE A 117 -15.33 0.52 -1.46
N THR A 118 -15.82 -0.72 -1.50
CA THR A 118 -16.67 -1.26 -2.56
C THR A 118 -18.06 -1.51 -1.97
N PRO A 119 -19.04 -0.60 -2.17
CA PRO A 119 -20.40 -0.84 -1.71
C PRO A 119 -21.04 -1.96 -2.52
N ARG A 120 -22.05 -2.63 -1.94
CA ARG A 120 -22.68 -3.82 -2.56
C ARG A 120 -23.10 -3.65 -4.04
N ARG A 121 -23.54 -2.45 -4.45
CA ARG A 121 -23.89 -2.11 -5.84
C ARG A 121 -22.71 -2.12 -6.84
N ARG A 122 -21.47 -2.05 -6.33
CA ARG A 122 -20.21 -2.15 -7.09
C ARG A 122 -19.53 -3.52 -6.94
N ARG A 123 -20.13 -4.44 -6.17
CA ARG A 123 -19.72 -5.85 -6.09
C ARG A 123 -20.58 -6.63 -7.09
N LEU A 124 -20.01 -6.97 -8.23
CA LEU A 124 -20.68 -7.71 -9.31
C LEU A 124 -20.16 -9.13 -9.35
N THR A 125 -21.02 -10.03 -9.80
CA THR A 125 -20.75 -11.46 -9.82
C THR A 125 -20.86 -11.99 -11.23
N VAL A 126 -20.02 -12.98 -11.55
CA VAL A 126 -20.02 -13.67 -12.84
C VAL A 126 -20.26 -15.18 -12.62
N PRO A 127 -21.11 -15.83 -13.43
CA PRO A 127 -21.23 -17.29 -13.46
C PRO A 127 -19.89 -17.90 -13.88
N GLU A 128 -19.34 -18.70 -13.00
CA GLU A 128 -18.00 -19.28 -13.08
C GLU A 128 -17.79 -20.16 -11.84
N ARG A 129 -17.06 -21.28 -11.95
CA ARG A 129 -16.63 -22.01 -10.76
C ARG A 129 -15.38 -22.86 -10.99
N MET A 130 -14.33 -22.56 -10.23
CA MET A 130 -13.21 -23.47 -9.99
C MET A 130 -13.42 -24.34 -8.75
N LEU A 131 -12.95 -25.58 -8.78
CA LEU A 131 -12.88 -26.48 -7.63
C LEU A 131 -11.54 -26.35 -6.90
N HIS A 132 -11.47 -26.93 -5.70
CA HIS A 132 -10.30 -26.89 -4.82
C HIS A 132 -9.02 -27.50 -5.42
N ASP A 133 -9.15 -28.33 -6.46
CA ASP A 133 -8.08 -29.03 -7.16
C ASP A 133 -7.68 -28.31 -8.45
N GLY A 134 -8.29 -27.15 -8.72
CA GLY A 134 -8.05 -26.34 -9.90
C GLY A 134 -8.83 -26.81 -11.15
N SER A 135 -9.69 -27.82 -11.04
CA SER A 135 -10.57 -28.23 -12.13
C SER A 135 -11.75 -27.25 -12.31
N VAL A 136 -12.20 -27.10 -13.56
CA VAL A 136 -13.34 -26.24 -13.91
C VAL A 136 -14.63 -27.01 -13.67
N TYR A 137 -15.48 -26.52 -12.74
CA TYR A 137 -16.83 -27.04 -12.55
C TYR A 137 -17.85 -26.33 -13.45
N GLU A 138 -17.76 -25.00 -13.52
CA GLU A 138 -18.59 -24.17 -14.38
C GLU A 138 -17.68 -23.21 -15.18
N PRO A 139 -17.77 -23.22 -16.52
CA PRO A 139 -16.94 -22.35 -17.34
C PRO A 139 -17.30 -20.88 -17.13
N LEU A 140 -16.33 -19.99 -17.31
CA LEU A 140 -16.56 -18.54 -17.22
C LEU A 140 -17.56 -18.05 -18.28
N ASP A 141 -18.64 -17.41 -17.83
CA ASP A 141 -19.54 -16.64 -18.70
C ASP A 141 -18.92 -15.27 -19.03
N GLU A 142 -18.27 -15.18 -20.18
CA GLU A 142 -17.64 -13.94 -20.65
C GLU A 142 -18.65 -12.80 -20.90
N GLN A 143 -19.88 -13.12 -21.30
CA GLN A 143 -20.90 -12.10 -21.56
C GLN A 143 -21.34 -11.44 -20.24
N ALA A 144 -21.45 -12.23 -19.17
CA ALA A 144 -21.70 -11.70 -17.83
C ALA A 144 -20.57 -10.79 -17.34
N VAL A 145 -19.30 -11.08 -17.68
CA VAL A 145 -18.16 -10.19 -17.37
C VAL A 145 -18.32 -8.85 -18.10
N ARG A 146 -18.67 -8.87 -19.39
CA ARG A 146 -18.89 -7.64 -20.18
C ARG A 146 -20.05 -6.82 -19.63
N ASP A 147 -21.13 -7.47 -19.21
CA ASP A 147 -22.27 -6.79 -18.57
C ASP A 147 -21.92 -6.22 -17.20
N ALA A 148 -21.05 -6.89 -16.44
CA ALA A 148 -20.50 -6.36 -15.21
C ALA A 148 -19.69 -5.08 -15.49
N CYS A 149 -18.81 -5.10 -16.49
CA CYS A 149 -18.03 -3.92 -16.91
C CYS A 149 -18.93 -2.74 -17.28
N ARG A 150 -20.00 -2.97 -18.06
CA ARG A 150 -21.00 -1.93 -18.41
C ARG A 150 -21.64 -1.30 -17.18
N LYS A 151 -21.96 -2.10 -16.15
CA LYS A 151 -22.54 -1.61 -14.88
C LYS A 151 -21.53 -0.84 -14.03
N LEU A 152 -20.25 -1.23 -14.05
CA LEU A 152 -19.18 -0.51 -13.34
C LEU A 152 -18.88 0.84 -14.01
N LYS A 153 -18.82 0.89 -15.35
CA LYS A 153 -18.69 2.15 -16.12
C LYS A 153 -19.77 3.17 -15.76
N LYS A 154 -21.03 2.75 -15.69
CA LYS A 154 -22.16 3.61 -15.29
C LYS A 154 -22.02 4.20 -13.88
N GLN A 155 -21.14 3.64 -13.05
CA GLN A 155 -20.86 4.10 -11.70
C GLN A 155 -19.52 4.86 -11.59
N ASN A 156 -18.90 5.21 -12.73
CA ASN A 156 -17.61 5.89 -12.80
C ASN A 156 -16.50 5.17 -12.01
N VAL A 157 -16.47 3.84 -12.11
CA VAL A 157 -15.44 3.04 -11.46
C VAL A 157 -14.08 3.29 -12.11
N GLU A 158 -13.10 3.65 -11.29
CA GLU A 158 -11.72 3.98 -11.67
C GLU A 158 -10.78 2.79 -11.49
N SER A 159 -11.15 1.84 -10.64
CA SER A 159 -10.34 0.66 -10.32
C SER A 159 -11.19 -0.57 -10.07
N VAL A 160 -10.77 -1.74 -10.57
CA VAL A 160 -11.49 -3.00 -10.42
C VAL A 160 -10.62 -4.04 -9.73
N ALA A 161 -11.14 -4.59 -8.63
CA ALA A 161 -10.65 -5.80 -8.00
C ALA A 161 -11.32 -7.03 -8.63
N ILE A 162 -10.53 -8.04 -8.97
CA ILE A 162 -11.00 -9.34 -9.44
C ILE A 162 -10.59 -10.38 -8.40
N SER A 163 -11.56 -11.05 -7.80
CA SER A 163 -11.32 -12.12 -6.80
C SER A 163 -12.28 -13.28 -7.05
N LEU A 164 -11.81 -14.30 -7.76
CA LEU A 164 -12.57 -15.53 -8.00
C LEU A 164 -12.18 -16.61 -6.98
N ILE A 165 -13.09 -17.54 -6.72
CA ILE A 165 -12.86 -18.65 -5.81
C ILE A 165 -11.81 -19.60 -6.39
N PHE A 166 -10.87 -20.04 -5.55
CA PHE A 166 -9.73 -20.90 -5.92
C PHE A 166 -8.82 -20.38 -7.04
N SER A 167 -8.85 -19.08 -7.35
CA SER A 167 -7.96 -18.47 -8.36
C SER A 167 -6.46 -18.61 -8.06
N PHE A 168 -6.10 -18.78 -6.78
CA PHE A 168 -4.73 -19.06 -6.36
C PHE A 168 -4.27 -20.49 -6.67
N VAL A 169 -5.20 -21.41 -6.95
CA VAL A 169 -4.91 -22.79 -7.39
C VAL A 169 -4.83 -22.82 -8.92
N ASN A 170 -5.82 -22.22 -9.58
CA ASN A 170 -5.84 -22.06 -11.04
C ASN A 170 -6.33 -20.65 -11.41
N PRO A 171 -5.46 -19.78 -11.96
CA PRO A 171 -5.79 -18.39 -12.24
C PRO A 171 -6.47 -18.15 -13.60
N ASP A 172 -6.74 -19.19 -14.39
CA ASP A 172 -7.17 -19.06 -15.79
C ASP A 172 -8.42 -18.17 -15.97
N HIS A 173 -9.46 -18.38 -15.15
CA HIS A 173 -10.65 -17.54 -15.18
C HIS A 173 -10.36 -16.10 -14.76
N GLU A 174 -9.53 -15.85 -13.75
CA GLU A 174 -9.16 -14.48 -13.35
C GLU A 174 -8.39 -13.76 -14.46
N LEU A 175 -7.46 -14.46 -15.11
CA LEU A 175 -6.69 -13.94 -16.24
C LEU A 175 -7.60 -13.64 -17.44
N ARG A 176 -8.64 -14.45 -17.67
CA ARG A 176 -9.61 -14.18 -18.73
C ARG A 176 -10.51 -12.98 -18.38
N VAL A 177 -11.00 -12.89 -17.14
CA VAL A 177 -11.74 -11.72 -16.67
C VAL A 177 -10.88 -10.46 -16.79
N LYS A 178 -9.60 -10.50 -16.39
CA LYS A 178 -8.66 -9.38 -16.54
C LYS A 178 -8.65 -8.86 -17.97
N LYS A 179 -8.41 -9.73 -18.96
CA LYS A 179 -8.38 -9.36 -20.38
C LYS A 179 -9.69 -8.69 -20.84
N ILE A 180 -10.83 -9.26 -20.46
CA ILE A 180 -12.14 -8.68 -20.81
C ILE A 180 -12.33 -7.30 -20.17
N VAL A 181 -11.90 -7.11 -18.92
CA VAL A 181 -12.01 -5.80 -18.26
C VAL A 181 -11.06 -4.79 -18.91
N GLU A 182 -9.86 -5.18 -19.34
CA GLU A 182 -8.93 -4.31 -20.08
C GLU A 182 -9.52 -3.88 -21.45
N GLU A 183 -10.17 -4.80 -22.15
CA GLU A 183 -10.89 -4.53 -23.41
C GLU A 183 -12.09 -3.58 -23.20
N GLU A 184 -12.91 -3.86 -22.19
CA GLU A 184 -14.13 -3.12 -21.95
C GLU A 184 -13.86 -1.77 -21.30
N MET A 185 -12.97 -1.69 -20.31
CA MET A 185 -12.70 -0.48 -19.53
C MET A 185 -11.24 -0.01 -19.72
N PRO A 186 -10.85 0.49 -20.92
CA PRO A 186 -9.50 0.98 -21.16
C PRO A 186 -9.07 2.03 -20.12
N GLY A 187 -7.87 1.87 -19.57
CA GLY A 187 -7.31 2.78 -18.57
C GLY A 187 -7.77 2.55 -17.14
N VAL A 188 -8.66 1.59 -16.87
CA VAL A 188 -9.03 1.23 -15.50
C VAL A 188 -7.84 0.56 -14.79
N HIS A 189 -7.64 0.90 -13.52
CA HIS A 189 -6.63 0.20 -12.72
C HIS A 189 -7.16 -1.18 -12.31
N LEU A 190 -6.31 -2.21 -12.38
CA LEU A 190 -6.71 -3.59 -12.10
C LEU A 190 -5.91 -4.20 -10.97
N SER A 191 -6.61 -4.90 -10.09
CA SER A 191 -6.01 -5.76 -9.06
C SER A 191 -6.58 -7.16 -9.18
N VAL A 192 -5.71 -8.13 -9.40
CA VAL A 192 -6.11 -9.52 -9.64
C VAL A 192 -5.64 -10.37 -8.47
N SER A 193 -6.57 -11.09 -7.83
CA SER A 193 -6.33 -11.62 -6.49
C SER A 193 -5.23 -12.68 -6.42
N HIS A 194 -5.05 -13.51 -7.46
CA HIS A 194 -3.94 -14.46 -7.52
C HIS A 194 -2.56 -13.77 -7.63
N GLN A 195 -2.49 -12.50 -8.02
CA GLN A 195 -1.23 -11.74 -8.05
C GLN A 195 -1.00 -10.99 -6.74
N VAL A 196 -2.07 -10.45 -6.16
CA VAL A 196 -2.00 -9.66 -4.92
C VAL A 196 -1.74 -10.55 -3.70
N LEU A 197 -2.56 -11.59 -3.51
CA LEU A 197 -2.48 -12.49 -2.37
C LEU A 197 -2.90 -13.93 -2.79
N PRO A 198 -2.01 -14.73 -3.40
CA PRO A 198 -2.31 -16.09 -3.88
C PRO A 198 -2.45 -17.12 -2.74
N ARG A 199 -3.38 -16.88 -1.81
CA ARG A 199 -3.72 -17.83 -0.74
C ARG A 199 -5.18 -17.70 -0.32
N GLY A 200 -5.68 -18.73 0.36
CA GLY A 200 -6.88 -18.61 1.17
C GLY A 200 -6.57 -18.07 2.58
N PRO A 201 -7.59 -17.79 3.39
CA PRO A 201 -9.03 -17.86 3.09
C PRO A 201 -9.53 -16.75 2.13
N GLU A 202 -10.75 -16.87 1.62
CA GLU A 202 -11.25 -15.97 0.57
C GLU A 202 -11.50 -14.54 1.06
N TYR A 203 -12.12 -14.29 2.21
CA TYR A 203 -12.22 -12.93 2.76
C TYR A 203 -10.87 -12.22 2.83
N ASP A 204 -9.84 -12.88 3.36
CA ASP A 204 -8.49 -12.33 3.50
C ASP A 204 -7.94 -11.89 2.12
N ARG A 205 -8.12 -12.72 1.09
CA ARG A 205 -7.71 -12.43 -0.29
C ARG A 205 -8.55 -11.34 -0.95
N THR A 206 -9.87 -11.43 -0.86
CA THR A 206 -10.81 -10.47 -1.46
C THR A 206 -10.64 -9.09 -0.82
N SER A 207 -10.57 -9.00 0.50
CA SER A 207 -10.36 -7.76 1.24
C SER A 207 -9.03 -7.10 0.84
N THR A 208 -7.93 -7.86 0.85
CA THR A 208 -6.62 -7.35 0.42
C THR A 208 -6.64 -6.85 -1.02
N THR A 209 -7.28 -7.58 -1.94
CA THR A 209 -7.37 -7.21 -3.36
C THR A 209 -8.22 -5.96 -3.57
N VAL A 210 -9.31 -5.80 -2.80
CA VAL A 210 -10.16 -4.60 -2.82
C VAL A 210 -9.39 -3.39 -2.30
N VAL A 211 -8.66 -3.53 -1.19
CA VAL A 211 -7.84 -2.43 -0.63
C VAL A 211 -6.73 -2.06 -1.62
N ASN A 212 -6.07 -3.06 -2.23
CA ASN A 212 -5.07 -2.84 -3.28
C ASN A 212 -5.64 -2.05 -4.46
N ALA A 213 -6.83 -2.42 -4.95
CA ALA A 213 -7.50 -1.69 -6.02
C ALA A 213 -7.86 -0.25 -5.61
N TYR A 214 -8.22 -0.04 -4.34
CA TYR A 214 -8.60 1.27 -3.81
C TYR A 214 -7.45 2.26 -3.72
N VAL A 215 -6.29 1.81 -3.24
CA VAL A 215 -5.10 2.68 -3.08
C VAL A 215 -4.26 2.76 -4.35
N GLY A 216 -4.36 1.76 -5.23
CA GLY A 216 -3.47 1.56 -6.36
C GLY A 216 -3.28 2.78 -7.27
N PRO A 217 -4.35 3.39 -7.81
CA PRO A 217 -4.21 4.54 -8.71
C PRO A 217 -3.38 5.69 -8.11
N ARG A 218 -3.59 6.01 -6.83
CA ARG A 218 -2.87 7.09 -6.14
C ARG A 218 -1.41 6.76 -5.90
N VAL A 219 -1.12 5.54 -5.46
CA VAL A 219 0.25 5.08 -5.20
C VAL A 219 1.04 5.01 -6.50
N THR A 220 0.46 4.42 -7.56
CA THR A 220 1.13 4.25 -8.85
C THR A 220 1.42 5.58 -9.54
N ASP A 221 0.43 6.50 -9.62
CA ASP A 221 0.61 7.83 -10.22
C ASP A 221 1.73 8.62 -9.50
N TYR A 222 1.74 8.57 -8.17
CA TYR A 222 2.78 9.22 -7.38
C TYR A 222 4.18 8.64 -7.65
N LEU A 223 4.32 7.31 -7.59
CA LEU A 223 5.61 6.66 -7.81
C LEU A 223 6.12 6.89 -9.24
N GLU A 224 5.22 6.88 -10.23
CA GLU A 224 5.58 7.16 -11.62
C GLU A 224 6.10 8.60 -11.79
N LYS A 225 5.39 9.59 -11.23
CA LYS A 225 5.86 10.99 -11.22
C LYS A 225 7.22 11.14 -10.56
N LEU A 226 7.42 10.49 -9.41
CA LEU A 226 8.70 10.56 -8.69
C LEU A 226 9.84 9.92 -9.49
N VAL A 227 9.63 8.72 -10.05
CA VAL A 227 10.63 8.02 -10.86
C VAL A 227 11.03 8.85 -12.08
N ASN A 228 10.06 9.44 -12.78
CA ASN A 228 10.33 10.28 -13.95
C ASN A 228 11.14 11.53 -13.57
N ARG A 229 10.76 12.23 -12.50
CA ARG A 229 11.49 13.41 -12.01
C ARG A 229 12.92 13.08 -11.56
N LEU A 230 13.12 11.96 -10.88
CA LEU A 230 14.47 11.51 -10.47
C LEU A 230 15.35 11.22 -11.69
N ARG A 231 14.78 10.54 -12.70
CA ARG A 231 15.49 10.23 -13.95
C ARG A 231 15.87 11.51 -14.71
N GLU A 232 14.93 12.44 -14.86
CA GLU A 232 15.16 13.75 -15.50
C GLU A 232 16.21 14.58 -14.77
N ALA A 233 16.26 14.48 -13.44
CA ALA A 233 17.25 15.14 -12.62
C ALA A 233 18.63 14.44 -12.58
N GLY A 234 18.81 13.32 -13.28
CA GLY A 234 20.11 12.66 -13.45
C GLY A 234 20.37 11.45 -12.55
N PHE A 235 19.36 10.93 -11.84
CA PHE A 235 19.50 9.68 -11.09
C PHE A 235 19.60 8.48 -12.05
N LYS A 236 20.68 7.70 -11.91
CA LYS A 236 21.03 6.61 -12.84
C LYS A 236 20.51 5.23 -12.40
N ASN A 237 20.13 5.10 -11.13
CA ASN A 237 19.74 3.82 -10.53
C ASN A 237 18.21 3.72 -10.39
N GLN A 238 17.73 2.58 -9.91
CA GLN A 238 16.30 2.38 -9.64
C GLN A 238 15.93 2.96 -8.28
N LEU A 239 14.75 3.59 -8.21
CA LEU A 239 14.17 4.00 -6.94
C LEU A 239 13.76 2.75 -6.16
N MET A 240 14.28 2.62 -4.94
CA MET A 240 13.84 1.61 -4.00
C MET A 240 12.74 2.19 -3.12
N VAL A 241 11.68 1.42 -2.92
CA VAL A 241 10.52 1.80 -2.12
C VAL A 241 10.42 0.86 -0.94
N MET A 242 10.24 1.43 0.25
CA MET A 242 10.09 0.68 1.49
C MET A 242 8.80 -0.12 1.47
N GLN A 243 8.86 -1.37 1.90
CA GLN A 243 7.71 -2.26 2.02
C GLN A 243 7.21 -2.29 3.45
N ALA A 244 5.92 -2.61 3.60
CA ALA A 244 5.32 -2.96 4.88
C ALA A 244 6.07 -4.09 5.61
N SER A 245 6.73 -4.98 4.86
CA SER A 245 7.49 -6.11 5.40
C SER A 245 8.85 -5.73 5.98
N GLY A 246 9.27 -4.46 5.90
CA GLY A 246 10.58 -3.98 6.34
C GLY A 246 11.71 -4.17 5.31
N GLY A 247 11.41 -4.77 4.15
CA GLY A 247 12.30 -4.81 3.00
C GLY A 247 12.13 -3.61 2.07
N VAL A 248 12.85 -3.63 0.94
CA VAL A 248 12.70 -2.63 -0.13
C VAL A 248 12.41 -3.32 -1.48
N MET A 249 11.79 -2.62 -2.42
CA MET A 249 11.48 -3.11 -3.78
C MET A 249 11.53 -2.00 -4.81
N THR A 250 11.61 -2.34 -6.10
CA THR A 250 11.51 -1.35 -7.18
C THR A 250 10.04 -1.02 -7.46
N LYS A 251 9.79 0.09 -8.17
CA LYS A 251 8.46 0.47 -8.64
C LYS A 251 7.82 -0.62 -9.49
N GLU A 252 8.59 -1.27 -10.37
CA GLU A 252 8.09 -2.32 -11.27
C GLU A 252 7.56 -3.54 -10.51
N TYR A 253 8.12 -3.84 -9.34
CA TYR A 253 7.63 -4.93 -8.48
C TYR A 253 6.37 -4.53 -7.69
N ILE A 254 6.16 -3.22 -7.49
CA ILE A 254 4.95 -2.68 -6.86
C ILE A 254 3.76 -2.73 -7.83
N ASP A 255 4.02 -2.66 -9.14
CA ASP A 255 2.98 -2.73 -10.17
C ASP A 255 2.17 -4.04 -10.00
N GLY A 256 0.88 -3.90 -9.70
CA GLY A 256 -0.04 -5.00 -9.40
C GLY A 256 -0.29 -5.24 -7.91
N SER A 257 0.64 -4.88 -7.02
CA SER A 257 0.49 -5.00 -5.55
C SER A 257 0.89 -3.74 -4.76
N PRO A 258 0.36 -2.53 -5.11
CA PRO A 258 0.61 -1.28 -4.39
C PRO A 258 0.27 -1.34 -2.90
N ILE A 259 -0.57 -2.27 -2.46
CA ILE A 259 -0.86 -2.44 -1.03
C ILE A 259 0.39 -2.75 -0.18
N ARG A 260 1.48 -3.21 -0.79
CA ARG A 260 2.73 -3.54 -0.08
C ARG A 260 3.49 -2.32 0.45
N VAL A 261 3.15 -1.10 0.03
CA VAL A 261 3.76 0.13 0.59
C VAL A 261 2.97 0.70 1.77
N LEU A 262 1.85 0.07 2.14
CA LEU A 262 1.07 0.44 3.32
C LEU A 262 1.94 0.33 4.57
N ALA A 263 1.88 1.32 5.46
CA ALA A 263 2.72 1.40 6.66
C ALA A 263 4.23 1.28 6.38
N SER A 264 4.70 1.70 5.19
CA SER A 264 6.11 1.62 4.82
C SER A 264 7.01 2.52 5.66
N GLY A 265 6.57 3.73 5.99
CA GLY A 265 7.30 4.66 6.87
C GLY A 265 7.58 4.04 8.25
N PRO A 266 6.53 3.66 9.00
CA PRO A 266 6.71 2.99 10.29
C PRO A 266 7.56 1.72 10.22
N ALA A 267 7.36 0.88 9.20
CA ALA A 267 8.20 -0.31 9.00
C ALA A 267 9.70 0.06 8.90
N GLY A 268 10.03 1.11 8.14
CA GLY A 268 11.40 1.63 8.05
C GLY A 268 11.96 2.10 9.40
N GLY A 269 11.15 2.81 10.19
CA GLY A 269 11.52 3.26 11.54
C GLY A 269 11.81 2.10 12.49
N VAL A 270 11.00 1.04 12.45
CA VAL A 270 11.20 -0.17 13.28
C VAL A 270 12.46 -0.93 12.87
N ILE A 271 12.70 -1.10 11.56
CA ILE A 271 13.92 -1.76 11.06
C ILE A 271 15.18 -0.95 11.43
N GLY A 272 15.13 0.39 11.30
CA GLY A 272 16.20 1.28 11.74
C GLY A 272 16.44 1.21 13.25
N SER A 273 15.36 1.09 14.04
CA SER A 273 15.43 0.91 15.49
C SER A 273 16.07 -0.43 15.87
N ALA A 274 15.72 -1.51 15.17
CA ALA A 274 16.32 -2.83 15.38
C ALA A 274 17.83 -2.80 15.11
N HIS A 275 18.24 -2.20 13.99
CA HIS A 275 19.65 -2.02 13.66
C HIS A 275 20.41 -1.22 14.73
N THR A 276 19.84 -0.09 15.16
CA THR A 276 20.43 0.78 16.19
C THR A 276 20.48 0.09 17.55
N GLY A 277 19.44 -0.68 17.89
CA GLY A 277 19.35 -1.46 19.12
C GLY A 277 20.46 -2.50 19.22
N VAL A 278 20.67 -3.29 18.17
CA VAL A 278 21.76 -4.27 18.10
C VAL A 278 23.12 -3.58 18.25
N ALA A 279 23.35 -2.47 17.55
CA ALA A 279 24.60 -1.72 17.63
C ALA A 279 24.88 -1.16 19.05
N LYS A 280 23.82 -0.85 19.81
CA LYS A 280 23.92 -0.37 21.20
C LYS A 280 23.84 -1.48 22.26
N GLY A 281 23.83 -2.75 21.87
CA GLY A 281 23.69 -3.88 22.80
C GLY A 281 22.31 -3.98 23.47
N SER A 282 21.28 -3.34 22.87
CA SER A 282 19.89 -3.34 23.32
C SER A 282 18.99 -4.01 22.25
N PRO A 283 18.98 -5.35 22.15
CA PRO A 283 18.26 -6.06 21.09
C PRO A 283 16.74 -6.12 21.30
N ASN A 284 16.23 -5.70 22.47
CA ASN A 284 14.80 -5.68 22.78
C ASN A 284 14.37 -4.22 22.99
N LEU A 285 13.47 -3.71 22.15
CA LEU A 285 13.05 -2.31 22.16
C LEU A 285 11.53 -2.19 21.99
N LEU A 286 10.95 -1.24 22.71
CA LEU A 286 9.65 -0.67 22.37
C LEU A 286 9.91 0.57 21.49
N CYS A 287 9.52 0.50 20.23
CA CYS A 287 9.64 1.59 19.27
C CYS A 287 8.37 2.42 19.33
N VAL A 288 8.52 3.74 19.42
CA VAL A 288 7.42 4.70 19.46
C VAL A 288 7.75 5.84 18.51
N ASP A 289 6.84 6.11 17.58
CA ASP A 289 6.88 7.27 16.70
C ASP A 289 5.60 8.10 16.89
N MET A 290 5.76 9.39 17.17
CA MET A 290 4.65 10.30 17.35
C MET A 290 4.74 11.42 16.32
N GLY A 291 3.84 11.34 15.33
CA GLY A 291 3.69 12.36 14.31
C GLY A 291 2.71 13.47 14.68
N GLY A 292 2.35 14.28 13.69
CA GLY A 292 1.29 15.28 13.82
C GLY A 292 -0.12 14.66 13.90
N THR A 293 -0.32 13.48 13.32
CA THR A 293 -1.64 12.85 13.14
C THR A 293 -1.80 11.50 13.85
N SER A 294 -0.70 10.76 14.01
CA SER A 294 -0.69 9.39 14.53
C SER A 294 0.37 9.18 15.61
N TYR A 295 0.16 8.11 16.37
CA TYR A 295 1.09 7.56 17.33
C TYR A 295 1.26 6.07 17.02
N ASP A 296 2.46 5.70 16.59
CA ASP A 296 2.79 4.40 16.04
C ASP A 296 3.71 3.64 17.01
N MET A 297 3.34 2.42 17.36
CA MET A 297 4.08 1.57 18.31
C MET A 297 4.48 0.24 17.68
N SER A 298 5.68 -0.24 18.00
CA SER A 298 6.14 -1.56 17.57
C SER A 298 7.12 -2.17 18.56
N MET A 299 7.30 -3.49 18.51
CA MET A 299 8.26 -4.22 19.32
C MET A 299 9.37 -4.82 18.45
N VAL A 300 10.61 -4.55 18.84
CA VAL A 300 11.79 -5.28 18.35
C VAL A 300 12.15 -6.30 19.42
N LEU A 301 12.29 -7.56 19.02
CA LEU A 301 12.70 -8.66 19.89
C LEU A 301 13.93 -9.34 19.29
N ASN A 302 14.95 -9.57 20.12
CA ASN A 302 16.21 -10.21 19.72
C ASN A 302 16.87 -9.56 18.48
N GLY A 303 16.76 -8.23 18.36
CA GLY A 303 17.35 -7.46 17.26
C GLY A 303 16.60 -7.54 15.94
N ALA A 304 15.38 -8.09 15.93
CA ALA A 304 14.56 -8.24 14.74
C ALA A 304 13.10 -7.81 14.97
N ALA A 305 12.47 -7.36 13.90
CA ALA A 305 11.03 -7.10 13.82
C ALA A 305 10.48 -7.84 12.59
N PRO A 306 10.22 -9.15 12.69
CA PRO A 306 9.82 -9.95 11.54
C PRO A 306 8.44 -9.52 11.05
N ALA A 307 8.27 -9.47 9.72
CA ALA A 307 6.98 -9.26 9.12
C ALA A 307 6.08 -10.48 9.37
N THR A 308 4.88 -10.26 9.89
CA THR A 308 3.89 -11.30 10.12
C THR A 308 2.79 -11.23 9.07
N ALA A 309 2.50 -12.37 8.46
CA ALA A 309 1.34 -12.52 7.60
C ALA A 309 0.14 -12.92 8.47
N GLY A 310 -1.02 -12.29 8.28
CA GLY A 310 -2.18 -12.60 9.10
C GLY A 310 -3.21 -11.49 9.09
N TRP A 311 -3.86 -11.30 10.23
CA TRP A 311 -4.93 -10.34 10.40
C TRP A 311 -4.43 -8.93 10.69
N ASN A 312 -3.80 -8.31 9.69
CA ASN A 312 -3.37 -6.91 9.79
C ASN A 312 -4.57 -6.02 9.46
N MET A 313 -5.25 -5.54 10.50
CA MET A 313 -6.45 -4.72 10.37
C MET A 313 -6.07 -3.24 10.18
N HIS A 314 -6.19 -2.74 8.96
CA HIS A 314 -5.97 -1.33 8.63
C HIS A 314 -7.30 -0.65 8.31
N HIS A 315 -7.69 0.35 9.11
CA HIS A 315 -8.95 1.09 8.95
C HIS A 315 -10.18 0.19 8.80
N ARG A 316 -10.26 -0.87 9.63
CA ARG A 316 -11.33 -1.89 9.63
C ARG A 316 -11.36 -2.77 8.37
N TYR A 317 -10.33 -2.73 7.52
CA TYR A 317 -10.12 -3.71 6.45
C TYR A 317 -8.99 -4.67 6.81
N LEU A 318 -9.13 -5.90 6.34
CA LEU A 318 -8.09 -6.92 6.50
C LEU A 318 -7.10 -6.81 5.33
N VAL A 319 -5.83 -6.58 5.66
CA VAL A 319 -4.72 -6.57 4.71
C VAL A 319 -3.84 -7.79 4.99
N GLY A 320 -3.91 -8.79 4.12
CA GLY A 320 -3.28 -10.08 4.32
C GLY A 320 -1.84 -10.18 3.85
N VAL A 321 -1.22 -9.11 3.34
CA VAL A 321 0.22 -9.14 3.00
C VAL A 321 1.07 -9.18 4.28
N PRO A 322 2.30 -9.74 4.25
CA PRO A 322 3.19 -9.70 5.41
C PRO A 322 3.58 -8.26 5.76
N MET A 323 3.42 -7.88 7.03
CA MET A 323 3.72 -6.53 7.53
C MET A 323 4.48 -6.61 8.85
N VAL A 324 5.41 -5.69 9.06
CA VAL A 324 5.99 -5.41 10.38
C VAL A 324 4.84 -5.00 11.30
N GLN A 325 4.79 -5.56 12.50
CA GLN A 325 3.73 -5.26 13.45
C GLN A 325 3.89 -3.84 13.97
N VAL A 326 3.03 -2.95 13.50
CA VAL A 326 2.91 -1.57 13.97
C VAL A 326 1.47 -1.35 14.37
N GLU A 327 1.27 -0.95 15.62
CA GLU A 327 -0.02 -0.54 16.15
C GLU A 327 -0.11 0.98 16.06
N THR A 328 -1.08 1.47 15.28
CA THR A 328 -1.30 2.91 15.07
C THR A 328 -2.51 3.39 15.86
N LEU A 329 -2.30 4.41 16.67
CA LEU A 329 -3.36 5.14 17.37
C LEU A 329 -3.55 6.51 16.69
N GLY A 330 -4.80 6.88 16.40
CA GLY A 330 -5.17 8.15 15.75
C GLY A 330 -5.07 9.36 16.68
N ALA A 331 -3.97 9.50 17.39
CA ALA A 331 -3.65 10.64 18.25
C ALA A 331 -2.22 11.10 17.96
N GLY A 332 -2.02 12.40 17.73
CA GLY A 332 -0.72 12.99 17.44
C GLY A 332 -0.63 14.42 17.95
N GLY A 333 0.46 15.11 17.62
CA GLY A 333 0.68 16.48 18.09
C GLY A 333 -0.35 17.51 17.61
N GLY A 334 -1.04 17.23 16.50
CA GLY A 334 -2.09 18.06 15.91
C GLY A 334 -3.52 17.64 16.25
N SER A 335 -3.71 16.66 17.15
CA SER A 335 -5.04 16.23 17.56
C SER A 335 -5.82 17.37 18.22
N ILE A 336 -7.03 17.63 17.72
CA ILE A 336 -7.89 18.72 18.21
C ILE A 336 -8.60 18.27 19.49
N CYS A 337 -8.25 18.90 20.60
CA CYS A 337 -9.00 18.78 21.84
C CYS A 337 -10.24 19.68 21.77
N HIS A 338 -11.42 19.12 22.00
CA HIS A 338 -12.65 19.88 22.17
C HIS A 338 -13.36 19.44 23.46
N VAL A 339 -14.18 20.33 24.01
CA VAL A 339 -15.03 20.05 25.16
C VAL A 339 -16.46 19.92 24.63
N THR A 340 -17.06 18.74 24.79
CA THR A 340 -18.50 18.48 24.58
C THR A 340 -19.25 18.63 25.88
#